data_AF-A0A388NVH7-F1
#
_entry.id   AF-A0A388NVH7-F1
#
_cell.length_a   1.000
_cell.length_b   1.000
_cell.length_c   1.000
_cell.angle_alpha   90.00
_cell.angle_beta   90.00
_cell.angle_gamma   90.00
#
_symmetry.space_group_name_H-M   'P 1'
#
loop_
_entity.id
_entity.type
_entity.pdbx_description
1 polymer ?
#
loop_
_entity_poly.entity_id
_entity_poly.type
_entity_poly.pdbx_seq_one_letter_code
_entity_poly.pdbx_strand_id
1 'polypeptide(L)'
;MSKQTAPIGPYTPVVRAGDWIIVSGQLGLKDGAIVDGGVKAQTAQSIENLKGQLKSVGATIKDVKKTMCFLTDMDTFRLSTKRMSKASAIRAPRAARSEFLSLPAGGAVEIEAWLTSLRNNMAGAIILVLALLAFPIIVGLSTAGIAALLGHMLYRDADERHANSELRDLNI
;
A
#
# COMPACT_ATOMS: atom_id res chain seq x y z
N MET A 1 9.00 -15.91 -13.73
CA MET A 1 8.16 -14.72 -13.46
C MET A 1 6.90 -14.86 -14.30
N SER A 2 5.69 -14.78 -13.74
CA SER A 2 4.47 -14.81 -14.57
C SER A 2 4.40 -13.51 -15.37
N LYS A 3 4.36 -13.64 -16.70
CA LYS A 3 4.20 -12.52 -17.63
C LYS A 3 2.82 -11.91 -17.39
N GLN A 4 2.77 -10.61 -17.13
CA GLN A 4 1.52 -9.89 -16.93
C GLN A 4 0.73 -9.90 -18.25
N THR A 5 -0.54 -10.30 -18.20
CA THR A 5 -1.38 -10.34 -19.39
C THR A 5 -1.58 -8.91 -19.90
N ALA A 6 -1.15 -8.65 -21.12
CA ALA A 6 -1.35 -7.36 -21.77
C ALA A 6 -2.86 -7.12 -22.01
N PRO A 7 -3.32 -5.85 -21.94
CA PRO A 7 -4.69 -5.51 -22.33
C PRO A 7 -5.00 -5.97 -23.76
N ILE A 8 -6.20 -6.51 -24.01
CA ILE A 8 -6.68 -6.81 -25.37
C ILE A 8 -7.42 -5.59 -25.98
N GLY A 9 -7.26 -4.40 -25.40
CA GLY A 9 -7.92 -3.19 -25.88
C GLY A 9 -7.44 -1.92 -25.16
N PRO A 10 -7.98 -0.75 -25.51
CA PRO A 10 -7.57 0.54 -24.95
C PRO A 10 -8.14 0.76 -23.54
N TYR A 11 -7.64 -0.01 -22.57
CA TYR A 11 -7.99 0.15 -21.16
C TYR A 11 -6.77 0.03 -20.26
N THR A 12 -6.88 0.60 -19.07
CA THR A 12 -5.84 0.52 -18.03
C THR A 12 -6.14 -0.68 -17.11
N PRO A 13 -5.29 -1.71 -17.02
CA PRO A 13 -5.57 -2.91 -16.22
C PRO A 13 -5.81 -2.66 -14.73
N VAL A 14 -5.15 -1.65 -14.17
CA VAL A 14 -5.28 -1.26 -12.76
C VAL A 14 -5.26 0.25 -12.67
N VAL A 15 -6.29 0.83 -12.06
CA VAL A 15 -6.41 2.28 -11.86
C VAL A 15 -6.60 2.58 -10.38
N ARG A 16 -6.01 3.69 -9.92
CA ARG A 16 -6.29 4.26 -8.61
C ARG A 16 -7.26 5.44 -8.76
N ALA A 17 -8.33 5.43 -7.98
CA ALA A 17 -9.32 6.48 -7.88
C ALA A 17 -9.54 6.82 -6.40
N GLY A 18 -8.80 7.83 -5.91
CA GLY A 18 -8.74 8.14 -4.48
C GLY A 18 -8.18 6.95 -3.68
N ASP A 19 -8.94 6.54 -2.65
CA ASP A 19 -8.59 5.40 -1.80
C ASP A 19 -8.88 4.04 -2.43
N TRP A 20 -9.59 4.02 -3.57
CA TRP A 20 -9.89 2.78 -4.27
C TRP A 20 -8.82 2.47 -5.32
N ILE A 21 -8.49 1.19 -5.42
CA ILE A 21 -7.82 0.63 -6.58
C ILE A 21 -8.82 -0.31 -7.24
N ILE A 22 -8.97 -0.16 -8.55
CA ILE A 22 -9.90 -0.93 -9.36
C ILE A 22 -9.06 -1.70 -10.36
N VAL A 23 -9.23 -3.02 -10.36
CA VAL A 23 -8.62 -3.92 -11.33
C VAL A 23 -9.69 -4.25 -12.36
N SER A 24 -9.40 -3.96 -13.63
CA SER A 24 -10.30 -4.29 -14.75
C SER A 24 -10.64 -5.78 -14.79
N GLY A 25 -11.68 -6.14 -15.52
CA GLY A 25 -12.07 -7.53 -15.68
C GLY A 25 -10.93 -8.42 -16.20
N GLN A 26 -10.74 -9.54 -15.52
CA GLN A 26 -9.72 -10.53 -15.84
C GLN A 26 -10.41 -11.74 -16.45
N LEU A 27 -10.13 -11.97 -17.73
CA LEU A 27 -10.51 -13.18 -18.45
C LEU A 27 -9.53 -14.31 -18.16
N GLY A 28 -9.94 -15.53 -18.51
CA GLY A 28 -9.12 -16.76 -18.43
C GLY A 28 -8.04 -16.84 -19.49
N LEU A 29 -7.29 -15.76 -19.71
CA LEU A 29 -6.27 -15.64 -20.75
C LEU A 29 -4.92 -16.13 -20.26
N LYS A 30 -4.20 -16.82 -21.12
CA LYS A 30 -2.79 -17.16 -20.95
C LYS A 30 -2.10 -16.94 -22.29
N ASP A 31 -1.00 -16.20 -22.28
CA ASP A 31 -0.20 -15.90 -23.48
C ASP A 31 -1.02 -15.28 -24.64
N GLY A 32 -2.07 -14.51 -24.30
CA GLY A 32 -2.93 -13.81 -25.25
C GLY A 32 -4.15 -14.60 -25.74
N ALA A 33 -4.31 -15.87 -25.35
CA ALA A 33 -5.43 -16.72 -25.75
C ALA A 33 -6.23 -17.23 -24.55
N ILE A 34 -7.53 -17.49 -24.74
CA ILE A 34 -8.38 -18.12 -23.72
C ILE A 34 -7.92 -19.56 -23.50
N VAL A 35 -7.83 -19.98 -22.22
CA VAL A 35 -7.47 -21.36 -21.90
C VAL A 35 -8.60 -22.35 -22.18
N ASP A 36 -8.24 -23.53 -22.67
CA ASP A 36 -9.14 -24.66 -22.84
C ASP A 36 -9.62 -25.23 -21.49
N GLY A 37 -10.71 -26.02 -21.52
CA GLY A 37 -11.32 -26.62 -20.32
C GLY A 37 -12.49 -25.83 -19.73
N GLY A 38 -13.01 -24.87 -20.50
CA GLY A 38 -14.24 -24.12 -20.22
C GLY A 38 -14.17 -23.29 -18.94
N VAL A 39 -15.35 -22.94 -18.41
CA VAL A 39 -15.52 -22.05 -17.25
C VAL A 39 -14.62 -22.39 -16.06
N LYS A 40 -14.34 -23.69 -15.81
CA LYS A 40 -13.52 -24.15 -14.69
C LYS A 40 -12.07 -23.73 -14.83
N ALA A 41 -11.47 -24.00 -15.99
CA ALA A 41 -10.08 -23.66 -16.27
C ALA A 41 -9.92 -22.15 -16.40
N GLN A 42 -10.85 -21.50 -17.11
CA GLN A 42 -10.85 -20.06 -17.29
C GLN A 42 -11.03 -19.30 -15.98
N THR A 43 -11.87 -19.78 -15.05
CA THR A 43 -11.98 -19.19 -13.70
C THR A 43 -10.64 -19.25 -12.96
N ALA A 44 -9.95 -20.38 -13.02
CA ALA A 44 -8.65 -20.53 -12.36
C ALA A 44 -7.61 -19.57 -12.96
N GLN A 45 -7.54 -19.49 -14.29
CA GLN A 45 -6.62 -18.59 -14.97
C GLN A 45 -6.96 -17.11 -14.72
N SER A 46 -8.24 -16.74 -14.71
CA SER A 46 -8.70 -15.38 -14.39
C SER A 46 -8.24 -14.93 -13.00
N ILE A 47 -8.29 -15.84 -12.02
CA ILE A 47 -7.83 -15.57 -10.65
C ILE A 47 -6.30 -15.39 -10.60
N GLU A 48 -5.54 -16.19 -11.35
CA GLU A 48 -4.09 -16.01 -11.44
C GLU A 48 -3.72 -14.68 -12.13
N ASN A 49 -4.45 -14.30 -13.18
CA ASN A 49 -4.29 -13.01 -13.85
C ASN A 49 -4.58 -11.86 -12.88
N LEU A 50 -5.68 -11.95 -12.13
CA LEU A 50 -6.03 -10.99 -11.08
C LEU A 50 -4.93 -10.86 -10.02
N LYS A 51 -4.38 -11.97 -9.53
CA LYS A 51 -3.24 -11.93 -8.60
C LYS A 51 -2.03 -11.22 -9.19
N GLY A 52 -1.77 -11.43 -10.49
CA GLY A 52 -0.72 -10.72 -11.22
C GLY A 52 -0.94 -9.21 -11.22
N GLN A 53 -2.16 -8.75 -11.51
CA GLN A 53 -2.51 -7.32 -11.48
C GLN A 53 -2.41 -6.73 -10.07
N LEU A 54 -2.92 -7.43 -9.05
CA LEU A 54 -2.81 -6.99 -7.66
C LEU A 54 -1.34 -6.83 -7.23
N LYS A 55 -0.48 -7.76 -7.63
CA LYS A 55 0.95 -7.70 -7.33
C LYS A 55 1.62 -6.46 -7.93
N SER A 56 1.16 -5.99 -9.10
CA SER A 56 1.70 -4.77 -9.74
C SER A 56 1.54 -3.51 -8.88
N VAL A 57 0.56 -3.49 -7.97
CA VAL A 57 0.32 -2.41 -7.01
C VAL A 57 0.71 -2.77 -5.57
N GLY A 58 1.46 -3.86 -5.39
CA GLY A 58 1.91 -4.34 -4.08
C GLY A 58 0.78 -4.90 -3.20
N ALA A 59 -0.34 -5.29 -3.79
CA ALA A 59 -1.50 -5.85 -3.11
C ALA A 59 -1.60 -7.36 -3.33
N THR A 60 -2.47 -8.00 -2.54
CA THR A 60 -2.80 -9.41 -2.60
C THR A 60 -4.30 -9.62 -2.67
N ILE A 61 -4.73 -10.86 -2.92
CA ILE A 61 -6.16 -11.21 -2.94
C ILE A 61 -6.87 -10.94 -1.60
N LYS A 62 -6.12 -10.81 -0.49
CA LYS A 62 -6.66 -10.49 0.84
C LYS A 62 -7.09 -9.03 0.97
N ASP A 63 -6.58 -8.15 0.11
CA ASP A 63 -6.86 -6.73 0.14
C ASP A 63 -8.18 -6.39 -0.61
N VAL A 64 -8.65 -7.32 -1.44
CA VAL A 64 -9.90 -7.20 -2.21
C VAL A 64 -11.11 -7.13 -1.30
N LYS A 65 -11.94 -6.09 -1.49
CA LYS A 65 -13.17 -5.84 -0.74
C LYS A 65 -14.41 -6.31 -1.47
N LYS A 66 -14.37 -6.28 -2.80
CA LYS A 66 -15.49 -6.62 -3.67
C LYS A 66 -14.98 -7.19 -4.98
N THR A 67 -15.69 -8.18 -5.51
CA THR A 67 -15.50 -8.65 -6.89
C THR A 67 -16.79 -8.58 -7.68
N MET A 68 -16.67 -8.44 -8.99
CA MET A 68 -17.76 -8.72 -9.93
C MET A 68 -17.35 -9.89 -10.81
N CYS A 69 -18.27 -10.82 -10.99
CA CYS A 69 -18.03 -12.01 -11.80
C CYS A 69 -19.11 -12.09 -12.87
N PHE A 70 -18.66 -12.05 -14.11
CA PHE A 70 -19.50 -12.13 -15.29
C PHE A 70 -19.41 -13.53 -15.87
N LEU A 71 -20.53 -14.11 -16.25
CA LEU A 71 -20.63 -15.45 -16.83
C LEU A 71 -21.47 -15.39 -18.10
N THR A 72 -21.13 -16.23 -19.08
CA THR A 72 -21.94 -16.40 -20.30
C THR A 72 -23.02 -17.46 -20.19
N ASP A 73 -22.99 -18.25 -19.10
CA ASP A 73 -23.94 -19.33 -18.83
C ASP A 73 -24.15 -19.44 -17.32
N MET A 74 -25.35 -19.10 -16.84
CA MET A 74 -25.67 -19.17 -15.41
C MET A 74 -25.76 -20.59 -14.85
N ASP A 75 -25.91 -21.63 -15.66
CA ASP A 75 -25.85 -23.02 -15.17
C ASP A 75 -24.44 -23.35 -14.63
N THR A 76 -23.43 -22.62 -15.09
CA THR A 76 -22.05 -22.74 -14.59
C THR A 76 -21.80 -22.01 -13.26
N PHE A 77 -22.75 -21.24 -12.75
CA PHE A 77 -22.61 -20.40 -11.56
C PHE A 77 -22.08 -21.17 -10.35
N ARG A 78 -22.59 -22.38 -10.09
CA ARG A 78 -22.17 -23.17 -8.92
C ARG A 78 -20.72 -23.63 -9.04
N LEU A 79 -20.27 -23.93 -10.25
CA LEU A 79 -18.92 -24.38 -10.54
C LEU A 79 -17.90 -23.24 -10.39
N SER A 80 -18.20 -22.06 -10.93
CA SER A 80 -17.35 -20.87 -10.79
C SER A 80 -17.29 -20.42 -9.33
N THR A 81 -18.42 -20.43 -8.60
CA THR A 81 -18.50 -20.11 -7.17
C THR A 81 -17.52 -20.91 -6.35
N LYS A 82 -17.56 -22.24 -6.50
CA LYS A 82 -16.78 -23.17 -5.68
C LYS A 82 -15.29 -23.01 -5.92
N ARG A 83 -14.88 -22.60 -7.13
CA ARG A 83 -13.47 -22.34 -7.46
C ARG A 83 -13.01 -21.00 -6.90
N MET A 84 -13.80 -19.94 -7.07
CA MET A 84 -13.48 -18.66 -6.46
C MET A 84 -13.33 -18.80 -4.95
N SER A 85 -14.31 -19.40 -4.26
CA SER A 85 -14.28 -19.54 -2.80
C SER A 85 -13.07 -20.33 -2.27
N LYS A 86 -12.53 -21.28 -3.06
CA LYS A 86 -11.31 -22.02 -2.71
C LYS A 86 -10.04 -21.20 -2.94
N ALA A 87 -9.96 -20.47 -4.05
CA ALA A 87 -8.78 -19.69 -4.41
C ALA A 87 -8.68 -18.39 -3.59
N SER A 88 -9.82 -17.88 -3.15
CA SER A 88 -9.92 -16.71 -2.32
C SER A 88 -10.05 -17.14 -0.86
N ALA A 89 -8.97 -17.07 -0.09
CA ALA A 89 -9.05 -16.92 1.38
C ALA A 89 -9.73 -15.59 1.79
N ILE A 90 -10.51 -14.98 0.88
CA ILE A 90 -11.44 -13.89 1.11
C ILE A 90 -12.53 -14.45 2.01
N ARG A 91 -12.36 -14.22 3.31
CA ARG A 91 -13.49 -14.13 4.23
C ARG A 91 -14.40 -13.04 3.64
N ALA A 92 -15.55 -13.48 3.13
CA ALA A 92 -16.49 -12.69 2.33
C ALA A 92 -16.63 -11.22 2.80
N PRO A 93 -16.87 -10.29 1.85
CA PRO A 93 -18.24 -10.22 1.35
C PRO A 93 -18.37 -10.23 -0.19
N ARG A 94 -19.30 -11.10 -0.64
CA ARG A 94 -20.21 -10.94 -1.80
C ARG A 94 -19.57 -10.43 -3.10
N ALA A 95 -19.00 -11.35 -3.87
CA ALA A 95 -18.96 -11.17 -5.32
C ALA A 95 -20.38 -10.89 -5.83
N ALA A 96 -20.63 -9.75 -6.47
CA ALA A 96 -21.86 -9.56 -7.24
C ALA A 96 -21.68 -10.29 -8.57
N ARG A 97 -22.70 -11.00 -9.04
CA ARG A 97 -22.61 -11.75 -10.29
C ARG A 97 -23.75 -11.38 -11.22
N SER A 98 -23.43 -11.33 -12.50
CA SER A 98 -24.35 -10.95 -13.55
C SER A 98 -24.08 -11.83 -14.78
N GLU A 99 -25.15 -12.22 -15.46
CA GLU A 99 -25.06 -12.98 -16.71
C GLU A 99 -24.99 -12.03 -17.90
N PHE A 100 -24.20 -12.41 -18.90
CA PHE A 100 -24.02 -11.66 -20.14
C PHE A 100 -24.16 -12.60 -21.34
N LEU A 101 -24.64 -12.07 -22.46
CA LEU A 101 -24.80 -12.86 -23.69
C LEU A 101 -23.44 -13.32 -24.27
N SER A 102 -22.39 -12.51 -24.12
CA SER A 102 -21.03 -12.82 -24.58
C SER A 102 -19.98 -11.99 -23.86
N LEU A 103 -18.77 -12.53 -23.69
CA LEU A 103 -17.61 -11.80 -23.16
C LEU A 103 -16.50 -11.69 -24.22
N PRO A 104 -15.56 -10.73 -24.08
CA PRO A 104 -14.47 -10.57 -25.03
C PRO A 104 -13.63 -11.86 -25.20
N ALA A 105 -13.05 -12.03 -26.38
CA ALA A 105 -12.24 -13.20 -26.76
C ALA A 105 -12.96 -14.56 -26.61
N GLY A 106 -14.30 -14.59 -26.50
CA GLY A 106 -15.07 -15.82 -26.30
C GLY A 106 -14.91 -16.42 -24.90
N GLY A 107 -14.55 -15.61 -23.90
CA GLY A 107 -14.46 -16.06 -22.53
C GLY A 107 -15.81 -16.50 -21.95
N ALA A 108 -15.78 -17.50 -21.08
CA ALA A 108 -16.94 -17.97 -20.31
C ALA A 108 -17.06 -17.30 -18.94
N VAL A 109 -15.98 -16.66 -18.47
CA VAL A 109 -15.93 -15.96 -17.18
C VAL A 109 -14.96 -14.78 -17.21
N GLU A 110 -15.35 -13.69 -16.58
CA GLU A 110 -14.52 -12.50 -16.37
C GLU A 110 -14.67 -12.00 -14.92
N ILE A 111 -13.55 -11.66 -14.28
CA ILE A 111 -13.52 -11.28 -12.86
C ILE A 111 -12.91 -9.89 -12.68
N GLU A 112 -13.71 -8.95 -12.21
CA GLU A 112 -13.30 -7.61 -11.80
C GLU A 112 -13.10 -7.56 -10.27
N ALA A 113 -12.19 -6.72 -9.80
CA ALA A 113 -11.93 -6.57 -8.37
C ALA A 113 -11.72 -5.12 -7.94
N TRP A 114 -12.27 -4.80 -6.77
CA TRP A 114 -12.12 -3.52 -6.09
C TRP A 114 -11.46 -3.76 -4.74
N LEU A 115 -10.41 -2.99 -4.46
CA LEU A 115 -9.69 -3.00 -3.20
C LEU A 115 -9.48 -1.57 -2.72
N THR A 116 -9.39 -1.40 -1.41
CA THR A 116 -8.97 -0.12 -0.83
C THR A 116 -7.46 -0.13 -0.65
N SER A 117 -6.83 1.00 -0.97
CA SER A 117 -5.43 1.28 -0.69
C SER A 117 -5.26 1.59 0.80
N LEU A 118 -5.64 0.67 1.68
CA LEU A 118 -5.31 0.76 3.10
C LEU A 118 -3.84 0.38 3.27
N ARG A 119 -2.93 1.26 2.82
CA ARG A 119 -1.62 1.28 3.47
C ARG A 119 -1.88 1.79 4.88
N ASN A 120 -2.00 0.86 5.82
CA ASN A 120 -1.80 1.18 7.23
C ASN A 120 -0.37 1.72 7.32
N ASN A 121 -0.21 3.05 7.21
CA ASN A 121 1.06 3.75 7.38
C ASN A 121 1.51 3.73 8.84
N MET A 122 1.20 2.68 9.60
CA MET A 122 1.53 2.53 11.01
C MET A 122 3.04 2.63 11.21
N ALA A 123 3.85 2.12 10.28
CA ALA A 123 5.30 2.32 10.29
C ALA A 123 5.70 3.80 10.12
N GLY A 124 5.07 4.53 9.18
CA GLY A 124 5.31 5.97 9.00
C GLY A 124 4.84 6.81 10.18
N ALA A 125 3.69 6.45 10.78
CA ALA A 125 3.16 7.07 11.98
C ALA A 125 4.07 6.80 13.20
N ILE A 126 4.59 5.58 13.35
CA ILE A 126 5.56 5.25 14.41
C ILE A 126 6.85 6.04 14.22
N ILE A 127 7.40 6.11 13.01
CA ILE A 127 8.61 6.91 12.74
C ILE A 127 8.38 8.39 13.05
N LEU A 128 7.23 8.93 12.66
CA LEU A 128 6.87 10.32 12.95
C LEU A 128 6.72 10.56 14.46
N VAL A 129 6.07 9.65 15.19
CA VAL A 129 5.94 9.73 16.65
C VAL A 129 7.30 9.64 17.34
N LEU A 130 8.17 8.72 16.92
CA LEU A 130 9.53 8.61 17.46
C LEU A 130 10.36 9.87 17.18
N ALA A 131 10.23 10.46 15.98
CA ALA A 131 10.90 11.71 15.63
C ALA A 131 10.38 12.88 16.50
N LEU A 132 9.07 12.98 16.72
CA LEU A 132 8.45 14.00 17.57
C LEU A 132 8.86 13.85 19.04
N LEU A 133 8.98 12.61 19.55
CA LEU A 133 9.44 12.34 20.91
C LEU A 133 10.94 12.64 21.09
N ALA A 134 11.76 12.39 20.06
CA ALA A 134 13.20 12.67 20.10
C ALA A 134 13.55 14.16 19.92
N PHE A 135 12.70 14.93 19.23
CA PHE A 135 12.92 16.35 18.94
C PHE A 135 13.27 17.21 20.18
N PRO A 136 12.49 17.19 21.29
CA PRO A 136 12.82 17.99 22.47
C PRO A 136 14.12 17.55 23.16
N ILE A 137 14.48 16.27 23.10
CA ILE A 137 15.74 15.76 23.67
C ILE A 137 16.94 16.28 22.86
N ILE A 138 16.85 16.22 21.54
CA ILE A 138 17.90 16.71 20.63
C ILE A 138 18.10 18.22 20.81
N VAL A 139 17.00 18.98 20.85
CA VAL A 139 17.05 20.44 21.07
C VAL A 139 17.61 20.75 22.46
N GLY A 140 17.16 20.05 23.51
CA GLY A 140 17.63 20.25 24.89
C GLY A 140 19.12 19.98 25.09
N LEU A 141 19.65 18.91 24.48
CA LEU A 141 21.09 18.62 24.48
C LEU A 141 21.90 19.73 23.79
N SER A 142 21.38 20.26 22.67
CA SER A 142 22.06 21.33 21.93
C SER A 142 22.14 22.65 22.69
N THR A 143 21.05 23.04 23.38
CA THR A 143 20.98 24.30 24.11
C THR A 143 21.79 24.25 25.41
N ALA A 144 21.80 23.10 26.09
CA ALA A 144 22.62 22.89 27.29
C ALA A 144 24.12 22.99 26.98
N GLY A 145 24.59 22.42 25.87
CA GLY A 145 25.98 22.52 25.45
C GLY A 145 26.41 23.96 25.15
N ILE A 146 25.56 24.73 24.45
CA ILE A 146 25.80 26.14 24.15
C ILE A 146 25.85 26.99 25.44
N ALA A 147 24.92 26.76 26.37
CA ALA A 147 24.89 27.47 27.65
C ALA A 147 26.12 27.19 28.51
N ALA A 148 26.60 25.94 28.55
CA ALA A 148 27.81 25.58 29.27
C ALA A 148 29.07 26.24 28.69
N LEU A 149 29.18 26.28 27.36
CA LEU A 149 30.29 26.94 26.67
C LEU A 149 30.30 28.46 26.95
N LEU A 150 29.13 29.11 26.79
CA LEU A 150 28.97 30.53 27.10
C LEU A 150 29.26 30.83 28.57
N GLY A 151 28.77 29.99 29.49
CA GLY A 151 29.04 30.11 30.91
C GLY A 151 30.53 30.03 31.23
N HIS A 152 31.26 29.09 30.62
CA HIS A 152 32.71 28.97 30.78
C HIS A 152 33.46 30.17 30.18
N MET A 153 33.05 30.66 29.00
CA MET A 153 33.66 31.86 28.39
C MET A 153 33.45 33.11 29.25
N LEU A 154 32.24 33.32 29.77
CA LEU A 154 31.92 34.44 30.65
C LEU A 154 32.67 34.34 31.99
N TYR A 155 32.78 33.13 32.55
CA TYR A 155 33.55 32.90 33.76
C TYR A 155 35.04 33.25 33.56
N ARG A 156 35.64 32.79 32.46
CA ARG A 156 37.05 33.06 32.17
C ARG A 156 37.33 34.54 31.92
N ASP A 157 36.43 35.21 31.20
CA ASP A 157 36.52 36.65 30.95
C ASP A 157 36.35 37.45 32.25
N ALA A 158 35.45 37.03 33.15
CA ALA A 158 35.32 37.65 34.47
C ALA A 158 36.61 37.48 35.30
N ASP A 159 37.20 36.28 35.31
CA ASP A 159 38.45 35.98 36.03
C ASP A 159 39.62 36.81 35.49
N GLU A 160 39.73 36.95 34.16
CA GLU A 160 40.74 37.81 33.51
C GLU A 160 40.57 39.30 33.89
N ARG A 161 39.34 39.81 34.00
CA ARG A 161 39.07 41.19 34.48
C ARG A 161 39.39 41.38 35.96
N HIS A 162 39.18 40.36 36.79
CA HIS A 162 39.43 40.41 38.23
C HIS A 162 40.88 40.11 38.62
N ALA A 163 41.65 39.43 37.75
CA ALA A 163 43.05 39.08 38.00
C ALA A 163 43.97 40.29 38.23
N ASN A 164 43.62 41.47 37.70
CA ASN A 164 44.37 42.72 37.87
C ASN A 164 43.64 43.77 38.73
N SER A 165 42.50 43.42 39.34
CA SER A 165 41.82 44.33 40.26
C SER A 165 42.43 44.18 41.65
N GLU A 166 43.46 44.96 41.98
CA GLU A 166 43.83 45.16 43.38
C GLU A 166 42.66 45.86 44.10
N LEU A 167 42.23 45.29 45.22
CA LEU A 167 41.32 45.95 46.15
C LEU A 167 41.99 47.22 46.64
N ARG A 168 41.65 48.36 46.02
CA ARG A 168 41.98 49.66 46.60
C ARG A 168 41.09 49.83 47.82
N ASP A 169 41.68 49.66 49.00
CA ASP A 169 41.10 50.17 50.24
C ASP A 169 40.98 51.68 50.10
N LEU A 170 39.82 52.14 49.64
CA LEU A 170 39.42 53.54 49.67
C LEU A 170 39.06 53.86 51.11
N ASN A 171 40.10 54.04 51.94
CA ASN A 171 39.96 54.55 53.29
C ASN A 171 39.61 56.05 53.18
N ILE A 172 38.31 56.32 53.03
CA ILE A 172 37.70 57.66 53.13
C ILE A 172 36.88 57.70 54.40
#